data_AF-A0A3A5VUI6-F1
#
_entry.id   AF-A0A3A5VUI6-F1
#
_cell.length_a   1.000
_cell.length_b   1.000
_cell.length_c   1.000
_cell.angle_alpha   90.00
_cell.angle_beta   90.00
_cell.angle_gamma   90.00
#
_symmetry.space_group_name_H-M   'P 1'
#
loop_
_entity.id
_entity.type
_entity.pdbx_description
1 polymer ?
#
loop_
_entity_poly.entity_id
_entity_poly.type
_entity_poly.pdbx_seq_one_letter_code
_entity_poly.pdbx_strand_id
1 'polypeptide(L)' 'MVELVDYKCANCGSLESFHRERNGISCKGCGSRIFMKLRRHGTKRLNAE' A
#
# COMPACT_ATOMS: atom_id res chain seq x y z
N MET A 1 -18.24 -4.52 8.03
CA MET A 1 -16.84 -4.93 8.27
C MET A 1 -15.95 -3.96 7.51
N VAL A 2 -15.11 -3.17 8.19
CA VAL A 2 -14.30 -2.14 7.50
C VAL A 2 -13.10 -2.81 6.86
N GLU A 3 -12.97 -2.73 5.53
CA GLU A 3 -11.86 -3.35 4.80
C GLU A 3 -10.53 -2.63 5.10
N LEU A 4 -9.54 -3.38 5.56
CA LEU A 4 -8.16 -2.94 5.62
C LEU A 4 -7.51 -3.03 4.23
N VAL A 5 -6.60 -2.11 3.94
CA VAL A 5 -5.82 -2.11 2.70
C VAL A 5 -4.33 -2.08 3.04
N ASP A 6 -3.59 -2.96 2.39
CA ASP A 6 -2.15 -3.05 2.55
C ASP A 6 -1.42 -2.10 1.62
N TYR A 7 -0.48 -1.36 2.19
CA TYR A 7 0.41 -0.46 1.50
C TYR A 7 1.85 -0.68 1.93
N LYS A 8 2.78 -0.43 1.01
CA LYS A 8 4.21 -0.47 1.24
C LYS A 8 4.74 0.94 1.48
N CYS A 9 5.52 1.16 2.54
CA CYS A 9 6.22 2.42 2.75
C CYS A 9 7.23 2.68 1.63
N ALA A 10 7.16 3.85 1.00
CA ALA A 10 8.06 4.23 -0.09
C ALA A 10 9.52 4.42 0.35
N ASN A 11 9.75 4.65 1.65
CA ASN A 11 11.08 4.92 2.20
C ASN A 11 11.77 3.64 2.72
N CYS A 12 11.16 2.97 3.71
CA CYS A 12 11.78 1.80 4.37
C CYS A 12 11.25 0.45 3.88
N GLY A 13 10.22 0.43 3.04
CA GLY A 13 9.64 -0.80 2.50
C GLY A 13 8.74 -1.59 3.46
N SER A 14 8.49 -1.11 4.69
CA SER A 14 7.54 -1.74 5.62
C SER A 14 6.16 -1.91 5.00
N LEU A 15 5.51 -3.05 5.28
CA LEU A 15 4.12 -3.31 4.90
C LEU A 15 3.20 -2.91 6.05
N GLU A 16 2.21 -2.08 5.76
CA GLU A 16 1.27 -1.55 6.75
C GLU A 16 -0.16 -1.68 6.23
N SER A 17 -1.07 -2.11 7.11
CA SER A 17 -2.50 -2.19 6.84
C SER A 17 -3.22 -0.97 7.42
N PHE A 18 -3.98 -0.27 6.58
CA PHE A 18 -4.73 0.93 6.97
C PHE A 18 -6.22 0.77 6.74
N HIS A 19 -7.03 1.45 7.56
CA HIS A 19 -8.45 1.66 7.26
C HIS A 19 -8.58 2.68 6.12
N ARG A 20 -9.41 2.39 5.11
CA ARG A 20 -9.59 3.27 3.94
C ARG A 20 -10.03 4.70 4.28
N GLU A 21 -10.80 4.86 5.34
CA GLU A 21 -11.40 6.13 5.75
C GLU A 21 -10.50 6.95 6.70
N ARG A 22 -9.40 6.36 7.18
CA ARG A 22 -8.51 7.03 8.13
C ARG A 22 -7.54 7.96 7.40
N ASN A 23 -7.63 9.25 7.69
CA ASN A 23 -6.66 10.24 7.26
C ASN A 23 -5.44 10.30 8.20
N GLY A 24 -4.33 10.84 7.71
CA GLY A 24 -3.13 11.07 8.52
C GLY A 24 -2.38 9.79 8.89
N ILE A 25 -1.83 9.10 7.88
CA ILE A 25 -1.04 7.88 8.06
C ILE A 25 0.47 8.18 8.10
N SER A 26 1.19 7.48 8.97
CA SER A 26 2.64 7.50 9.06
C SER A 26 3.17 6.07 9.23
N CYS A 27 4.33 5.80 8.66
CA CYS A 27 4.98 4.51 8.73
C CYS A 27 5.50 4.28 10.15
N LYS A 28 5.18 3.14 10.76
CA LYS A 28 5.60 2.83 12.13
C LYS A 28 7.10 2.60 12.25
N GLY A 29 7.75 2.20 11.16
CA GLY A 29 9.20 1.94 11.14
C GLY A 29 10.08 3.18 10.96
N CYS A 30 9.67 4.14 10.12
CA CYS A 30 10.52 5.28 9.76
C CYS A 30 9.84 6.66 9.76
N GLY A 31 8.55 6.73 10.13
CA GLY A 31 7.79 7.98 10.18
C GLY A 31 7.37 8.57 8.83
N SER A 32 7.84 8.03 7.69
CA SER A 32 7.44 8.50 6.36
C SER A 32 5.93 8.41 6.13
N ARG A 33 5.38 9.35 5.37
CA ARG A 33 3.94 9.44 5.05
C ARG A 33 3.60 9.06 3.60
N ILE A 34 4.60 8.62 2.82
CA ILE A 34 4.42 8.24 1.42
C ILE A 34 4.36 6.72 1.33
N PHE A 35 3.32 6.23 0.66
CA PHE A 35 2.99 4.81 0.56
C PHE A 35 2.65 4.42 -0.88
N MET A 36 2.92 3.17 -1.23
CA MET A 36 2.66 2.58 -2.55
C MET A 36 1.71 1.40 -2.39
N LYS A 37 0.74 1.28 -3.31
CA LYS A 37 -0.18 0.13 -3.31
C LYS A 37 0.56 -1.12 -3.81
N LEU A 38 0.26 -2.26 -3.20
CA LEU A 38 0.84 -3.53 -3.63
C LEU A 38 0.37 -3.92 -5.03
N ARG A 39 1.24 -4.64 -5.74
CA ARG A 39 0.91 -5.23 -7.04
C ARG A 39 -0.24 -6.22 -6.83
N ARG A 40 -1.18 -6.22 -7.77
CA ARG A 40 -2.28 -7.20 -7.77
C ARG A 40 -1.69 -8.61 -7.95
N HIS A 41 -2.22 -9.59 -7.22
CA HIS A 41 -1.82 -11.00 -7.38
C HIS A 41 -2.29 -11.64 -8.70
N GLY A 42 -3.17 -10.98 -9.45
CA GLY A 42 -3.69 -11.47 -10.73
C GLY A 42 -2.71 -11.29 -11.89
N THR A 43 -2.74 -12.23 -12.84
CA THR A 43 -2.02 -12.13 -14.10
C THR A 43 -2.76 -11.17 -15.04
N LYS A 44 -2.07 -10.15 -15.56
CA LYS A 44 -2.59 -9.25 -16.59
C LYS A 44 -2.05 -9.70 -17.95
N ARG A 45 -2.93 -10.08 -18.87
CA ARG A 45 -2.57 -10.33 -20.28
C ARG A 45 -2.59 -9.01 -21.04
N LEU A 46 -1.56 -8.77 -21.85
CA LEU A 46 -1.40 -7.57 -22.68
C LEU A 46 -1.00 -8.02 -24.08
N ASN A 47 -1.51 -7.33 -25.10
CA ASN A 47 -1.04 -7.55 -26.47
C ASN A 47 0.36 -6.92 -26.61
N ALA A 48 1.23 -7.58 -27.35
CA ALA A 48 2.50 -7.03 -27.77
C ALA A 48 2.24 -6.21 -29.05
N GLU A 49 1.87 -4.94 -28.89
CA GLU A 49 1.95 -3.97 -29.99
C GLU A 49 3.42 -3.60 -30.26
#